data_AF-A0A7S1RAB8-F1
#
_entry.id   AF-A0A7S1RAB8-F1
#
_cell.length_a   1.000
_cell.length_b   1.000
_cell.length_c   1.000
_cell.angle_alpha   90.00
_cell.angle_beta   90.00
_cell.angle_gamma   90.00
#
_symmetry.space_group_name_H-M   'P 1'
#
loop_
_entity.id
_entity.type
_entity.pdbx_description
1 polymer ?
#
loop_
_entity_poly.entity_id
_entity_poly.type
_entity_poly.pdbx_seq_one_letter_code
_entity_poly.pdbx_strand_id
1 'polypeptide(L)'
;TLTMDDGMCLFINLDRREDRKKSMEELAEPHKWLSSNLGRISAVSGDELSWPQLVKDNLFTVEARIMSQRAANMNLATIADDPDECSSHLTLGGCGCALSHRKAWQALVDSEAKWALVLEDDLVHVCQSFDDELKAVLQQLPEDFNVCYLGFHTGEPLAEGEHFEGPLVQQQDGWLAGLWCYMISR
;
A
#
# COMPACT_ATOMS: atom_id res chain seq x y z
N THR A 1 0.06 -24.89 -2.53
CA THR A 1 0.96 -24.14 -1.62
C THR A 1 1.82 -23.15 -2.38
N LEU A 2 1.74 -21.87 -2.00
CA LEU A 2 2.57 -20.80 -2.56
C LEU A 2 3.97 -20.84 -1.98
N THR A 3 4.95 -20.46 -2.80
CA THR A 3 6.34 -20.36 -2.39
C THR A 3 6.86 -18.94 -2.62
N MET A 4 8.01 -18.65 -2.03
CA MET A 4 8.68 -17.37 -2.28
C MET A 4 9.04 -17.17 -3.75
N ASP A 5 9.35 -18.25 -4.48
CA ASP A 5 9.73 -18.20 -5.90
C ASP A 5 8.55 -17.87 -6.82
N ASP A 6 7.31 -17.99 -6.32
CA ASP A 6 6.09 -17.62 -7.05
C ASP A 6 5.74 -16.12 -6.90
N GLY A 7 6.49 -15.37 -6.09
CA GLY A 7 6.16 -14.00 -5.69
C GLY A 7 7.05 -12.94 -6.32
N MET A 8 6.56 -11.71 -6.31
CA MET A 8 7.35 -10.52 -6.58
C MET A 8 7.18 -9.48 -5.48
N CYS A 9 8.11 -8.53 -5.36
CA CYS A 9 7.98 -7.38 -4.48
C CYS A 9 7.90 -6.10 -5.30
N LEU A 10 6.94 -5.23 -4.98
CA LEU A 10 6.73 -3.95 -5.65
C LEU A 10 6.71 -2.85 -4.61
N PHE A 11 7.50 -1.79 -4.80
CA PHE A 11 7.36 -0.58 -4.00
C PHE A 11 6.90 0.61 -4.85
N ILE A 12 5.97 1.38 -4.31
CA ILE A 12 5.34 2.52 -4.96
C ILE A 12 6.10 3.78 -4.56
N ASN A 13 6.72 4.44 -5.52
CA ASN A 13 7.57 5.60 -5.27
C ASN A 13 7.36 6.68 -6.33
N LEU A 14 7.24 7.94 -5.88
CA LEU A 14 7.19 9.09 -6.78
C LEU A 14 8.56 9.32 -7.40
N ASP A 15 8.59 9.61 -8.71
CA ASP A 15 9.84 9.82 -9.45
C ASP A 15 10.73 10.94 -8.90
N ARG A 16 10.14 11.93 -8.24
CA ARG A 16 10.87 13.02 -7.58
C ARG A 16 11.50 12.63 -6.23
N ARG A 17 11.18 11.46 -5.67
CA ARG A 17 11.60 10.98 -4.34
C ARG A 17 12.71 9.94 -4.45
N GLU A 18 13.82 10.32 -5.07
CA GLU A 18 15.03 9.49 -5.16
C GLU A 18 15.64 9.23 -3.77
N ASP A 19 15.39 10.11 -2.79
CA ASP A 19 15.74 9.90 -1.37
C ASP A 19 15.07 8.64 -0.81
N ARG A 20 13.75 8.53 -0.98
CA ARG A 20 12.97 7.38 -0.50
C ARG A 20 13.26 6.11 -1.25
N LYS A 21 13.45 6.22 -2.57
CA LYS A 21 13.88 5.07 -3.39
C LYS A 21 15.18 4.47 -2.87
N LYS A 22 16.18 5.32 -2.60
CA LYS A 22 17.44 4.87 -2.03
C LYS A 22 17.25 4.21 -0.65
N SER A 23 16.41 4.79 0.21
CA SER A 23 16.08 4.17 1.50
C SER A 23 15.43 2.79 1.35
N MET A 24 14.52 2.60 0.39
CA MET A 24 13.91 1.29 0.12
C MET A 24 14.94 0.26 -0.37
N GLU A 25 15.86 0.67 -1.26
CA GLU A 25 16.94 -0.20 -1.74
C GLU A 25 17.89 -0.60 -0.60
N GLU A 26 18.24 0.34 0.29
CA GLU A 26 19.06 0.08 1.49
C GLU A 26 18.35 -0.82 2.50
N LEU A 27 17.03 -0.66 2.70
CA LEU A 27 16.24 -1.55 3.56
C LEU A 27 16.15 -2.98 3.01
N ALA A 28 16.13 -3.13 1.69
CA ALA A 28 16.03 -4.44 1.05
C ALA A 28 17.36 -5.21 0.99
N GLU A 29 18.49 -4.50 0.92
CA GLU A 29 19.83 -5.06 0.69
C GLU A 29 20.22 -6.24 1.60
N PRO A 30 19.93 -6.22 2.92
CA PRO A 30 20.29 -7.32 3.82
C PRO A 30 19.49 -8.61 3.59
N HIS A 31 18.36 -8.53 2.87
CA HIS A 31 17.38 -9.60 2.71
C HIS A 31 17.46 -10.16 1.30
N LYS A 32 17.81 -11.43 1.16
CA LYS A 32 18.13 -12.04 -0.14
C LYS A 32 16.91 -12.04 -1.07
N TRP A 33 15.76 -12.48 -0.59
CA TRP A 33 14.56 -12.53 -1.42
C TRP A 33 14.05 -11.13 -1.72
N LEU A 34 13.95 -10.27 -0.69
CA LEU A 34 13.44 -8.92 -0.86
C LEU A 34 14.28 -8.12 -1.87
N SER A 35 15.61 -8.06 -1.69
CA SER A 35 16.50 -7.36 -2.63
C SER A 35 16.43 -7.90 -4.06
N SER A 36 16.37 -9.22 -4.23
CA SER A 36 16.38 -9.86 -5.56
C SER A 36 15.06 -9.69 -6.32
N ASN A 37 13.95 -9.46 -5.61
CA ASN A 37 12.61 -9.39 -6.19
C ASN A 37 11.99 -7.99 -6.11
N LEU A 38 12.72 -6.98 -5.63
CA LEU A 38 12.24 -5.61 -5.47
C LEU A 38 12.14 -4.89 -6.83
N GLY A 39 10.91 -4.61 -7.26
CA GLY A 39 10.59 -3.77 -8.41
C GLY A 39 10.01 -2.43 -8.00
N ARG A 40 10.41 -1.36 -8.69
CA ARG A 40 9.81 -0.02 -8.48
C ARG A 40 8.59 0.18 -9.38
N ILE A 41 7.51 0.69 -8.80
CA ILE A 41 6.37 1.26 -9.53
C ILE A 41 6.46 2.78 -9.45
N SER A 42 6.48 3.43 -10.62
CA SER A 42 6.37 4.88 -10.73
C SER A 42 4.97 5.34 -10.30
N ALA A 43 4.91 5.96 -9.12
CA ALA A 43 3.69 6.43 -8.51
C ALA A 43 3.06 7.58 -9.31
N VAL A 44 1.72 7.66 -9.26
CA VAL A 44 0.96 8.76 -9.82
C VAL A 44 0.96 9.93 -8.84
N SER A 45 1.52 11.07 -9.26
CA SER A 45 1.48 12.28 -8.45
C SER A 45 0.09 12.92 -8.48
N GLY A 46 -0.48 13.22 -7.31
CA GLY A 46 -1.72 13.98 -7.21
C GLY A 46 -1.64 15.36 -7.87
N ASP A 47 -0.45 15.95 -7.96
CA ASP A 47 -0.22 17.27 -8.56
C ASP A 47 -0.42 17.26 -10.08
N GLU A 48 -0.35 16.09 -10.71
CA GLU A 48 -0.53 15.88 -12.15
C GLU A 48 -1.99 15.55 -12.51
N LEU A 49 -2.85 15.35 -11.51
CA LEU A 49 -4.23 14.93 -11.68
C LEU A 49 -5.18 16.12 -11.74
N SER A 50 -6.32 15.91 -12.40
CA SER A 50 -7.43 16.85 -12.35
C SER A 50 -8.76 16.12 -12.28
N TRP A 51 -9.66 16.63 -11.43
CA TRP A 51 -10.99 16.04 -11.26
C TRP A 51 -11.79 15.90 -12.57
N PRO A 52 -11.83 16.89 -13.48
CA PRO A 52 -12.54 16.73 -14.75
C PRO A 52 -12.02 15.54 -15.56
N GLN A 53 -10.70 15.33 -15.62
CA GLN A 53 -10.10 14.22 -16.36
C GLN A 53 -10.37 12.88 -15.67
N LEU A 54 -10.20 12.80 -14.35
CA LEU A 54 -10.49 11.59 -13.56
C LEU A 54 -11.93 11.08 -13.73
N VAL A 55 -12.90 12.00 -13.77
CA VAL A 55 -14.30 11.66 -14.01
C VAL A 55 -14.54 11.27 -15.47
N LYS A 56 -13.96 12.02 -16.41
CA LYS A 56 -14.09 11.75 -17.86
C LYS A 56 -13.57 10.35 -18.21
N ASP A 57 -12.50 9.91 -17.57
CA ASP A 57 -11.88 8.60 -17.79
C ASP A 57 -12.55 7.47 -16.99
N ASN A 58 -13.66 7.75 -16.29
CA ASN A 58 -14.37 6.82 -15.42
C ASN A 58 -13.48 6.20 -14.31
N LEU A 59 -12.47 6.93 -13.85
CA LEU A 59 -11.62 6.50 -12.74
C LEU A 59 -12.26 6.82 -11.39
N PHE A 60 -13.02 7.91 -11.31
CA PHE A 60 -13.72 8.36 -10.10
C PHE A 60 -15.09 8.94 -10.44
N THR A 61 -16.00 8.95 -9.47
CA THR A 61 -17.38 9.41 -9.66
C THR A 61 -17.49 10.94 -9.68
N VAL A 62 -18.57 11.44 -10.31
CA VAL A 62 -18.94 12.86 -10.25
C VAL A 62 -19.16 13.32 -8.80
N GLU A 63 -19.69 12.44 -7.96
CA GLU A 63 -19.93 12.71 -6.54
C GLU A 63 -18.63 12.93 -5.76
N ALA A 64 -17.62 12.08 -5.96
CA ALA A 64 -16.29 12.26 -5.37
C ALA A 64 -15.69 13.64 -5.73
N ARG A 65 -15.82 14.05 -7.00
CA ARG A 65 -15.43 15.40 -7.44
C ARG A 65 -16.17 16.50 -6.68
N ILE A 66 -17.50 16.40 -6.58
CA ILE A 66 -18.32 17.43 -5.92
C ILE A 66 -17.95 17.52 -4.44
N MET A 67 -17.78 16.39 -3.76
CA MET A 67 -17.37 16.34 -2.35
C MET A 67 -15.98 16.95 -2.15
N SER A 68 -15.01 16.60 -3.00
CA SER A 68 -13.66 17.17 -2.93
C SER A 68 -13.64 18.69 -3.14
N GLN A 69 -14.42 19.20 -4.11
CA GLN A 69 -14.55 20.64 -4.35
C GLN A 69 -15.19 21.38 -3.18
N ARG A 70 -16.23 20.80 -2.56
CA ARG A 70 -16.86 21.36 -1.37
C ARG A 70 -15.87 21.42 -0.21
N ALA A 71 -15.16 20.33 0.04
CA ALA A 71 -14.16 20.26 1.11
C ALA A 71 -13.03 21.28 0.91
N ALA A 72 -12.51 21.43 -0.31
CA ALA A 72 -11.51 22.44 -0.63
C ALA A 72 -12.01 23.87 -0.40
N ASN A 73 -13.26 24.18 -0.81
CA ASN A 73 -13.86 25.50 -0.57
C ASN A 73 -14.05 25.82 0.91
N MET A 74 -14.25 24.78 1.73
CA MET A 74 -14.44 24.88 3.17
C MET A 74 -13.14 24.70 3.95
N ASN A 75 -12.02 24.44 3.27
CA ASN A 75 -10.72 24.12 3.88
C ASN A 75 -10.79 22.96 4.90
N LEU A 76 -11.56 21.92 4.57
CA LEU A 76 -11.71 20.75 5.44
C LEU A 76 -10.50 19.81 5.32
N ALA A 77 -10.00 19.33 6.45
CA ALA A 77 -8.96 18.31 6.48
C ALA A 77 -9.54 16.93 6.19
N THR A 78 -8.71 16.01 5.70
CA THR A 78 -9.06 14.57 5.60
C THR A 78 -8.68 13.78 6.86
N ILE A 79 -7.85 14.36 7.70
CA ILE A 79 -7.37 13.80 8.97
C ILE A 79 -7.30 14.97 9.96
N ALA A 80 -7.84 14.76 11.16
CA ALA A 80 -7.79 15.72 12.26
C ALA A 80 -7.79 14.94 13.60
N ASP A 81 -7.37 15.60 14.67
CA ASP A 81 -7.40 15.01 16.03
C ASP A 81 -8.84 14.76 16.49
N ASP A 82 -9.76 15.67 16.14
CA ASP A 82 -11.19 15.50 16.31
C ASP A 82 -11.81 14.99 14.99
N PRO A 83 -12.42 13.79 14.97
CA PRO A 83 -13.10 13.27 13.79
C PRO A 83 -14.21 14.18 13.24
N ASP A 84 -14.82 15.03 14.07
CA ASP A 84 -15.84 15.99 13.63
C ASP A 84 -15.23 17.18 12.86
N GLU A 85 -13.90 17.36 12.92
CA GLU A 85 -13.14 18.38 12.19
C GLU A 85 -12.58 17.88 10.86
N CYS A 86 -12.75 16.59 10.53
CA CYS A 86 -12.32 16.02 9.26
C CYS A 86 -13.49 15.59 8.35
N SER A 87 -13.20 15.45 7.07
CA SER A 87 -14.15 14.98 6.06
C SER A 87 -13.52 13.87 5.25
N SER A 88 -14.26 12.78 5.05
CA SER A 88 -13.86 11.61 4.25
C SER A 88 -13.80 11.85 2.72
N HIS A 89 -13.63 13.11 2.30
CA HIS A 89 -13.50 13.46 0.89
C HIS A 89 -12.17 12.94 0.31
N LEU A 90 -12.18 12.61 -0.98
CA LEU A 90 -10.96 12.27 -1.70
C LEU A 90 -10.16 13.54 -2.04
N THR A 91 -8.85 13.49 -1.80
CA THR A 91 -7.90 14.48 -2.32
C THR A 91 -7.30 13.97 -3.64
N LEU A 92 -6.73 14.86 -4.46
CA LEU A 92 -5.97 14.42 -5.64
C LEU A 92 -4.75 13.57 -5.25
N GLY A 93 -4.13 13.84 -4.09
CA GLY A 93 -3.10 12.98 -3.51
C GLY A 93 -3.61 11.56 -3.21
N GLY A 94 -4.77 11.44 -2.57
CA GLY A 94 -5.42 10.15 -2.32
C GLY A 94 -5.83 9.43 -3.61
N CYS A 95 -6.27 10.17 -4.63
CA CYS A 95 -6.51 9.61 -5.95
C CYS A 95 -5.22 9.07 -6.59
N GLY A 96 -4.11 9.83 -6.47
CA GLY A 96 -2.79 9.42 -6.94
C GLY A 96 -2.29 8.15 -6.24
N CYS A 97 -2.47 8.06 -4.92
CA CYS A 97 -2.21 6.85 -4.14
C CYS A 97 -3.01 5.65 -4.71
N ALA A 98 -4.34 5.74 -4.77
CA ALA A 98 -5.18 4.65 -5.28
C ALA A 98 -4.81 4.20 -6.71
N LEU A 99 -4.52 5.16 -7.61
CA LEU A 99 -4.07 4.85 -8.97
C LEU A 99 -2.68 4.20 -9.01
N SER A 100 -1.81 4.52 -8.06
CA SER A 100 -0.50 3.88 -7.93
C SER A 100 -0.60 2.43 -7.47
N HIS A 101 -1.47 2.14 -6.50
CA HIS A 101 -1.78 0.75 -6.10
C HIS A 101 -2.37 -0.04 -7.26
N ARG A 102 -3.30 0.57 -8.03
CA ARG A 102 -3.82 -0.05 -9.25
C ARG A 102 -2.72 -0.37 -10.27
N LYS A 103 -1.67 0.47 -10.42
CA LYS A 103 -0.51 0.14 -11.26
C LYS A 103 0.26 -1.07 -10.73
N ALA A 104 0.45 -1.18 -9.41
CA ALA A 104 1.10 -2.34 -8.81
C ALA A 104 0.29 -3.63 -9.04
N TRP A 105 -1.05 -3.56 -8.91
CA TRP A 105 -1.92 -4.70 -9.22
C TRP A 105 -1.86 -5.08 -10.69
N GLN A 106 -1.86 -4.09 -11.59
CA GLN A 106 -1.70 -4.35 -13.02
C GLN A 106 -0.33 -5.01 -13.32
N ALA A 107 0.74 -4.57 -12.65
CA ALA A 107 2.06 -5.19 -12.80
C ALA A 107 2.06 -6.67 -12.36
N LEU A 108 1.34 -7.03 -11.29
CA LEU A 108 1.13 -8.42 -10.91
C LEU A 108 0.36 -9.18 -12.01
N VAL A 109 -0.76 -8.63 -12.50
CA VAL A 109 -1.57 -9.24 -13.57
C VAL A 109 -0.78 -9.47 -14.85
N ASP A 110 0.13 -8.56 -15.18
CA ASP A 110 0.95 -8.62 -16.40
C ASP A 110 2.21 -9.49 -16.23
N SER A 111 2.46 -10.03 -15.03
CA SER A 111 3.60 -10.88 -14.72
C SER A 111 3.25 -12.38 -14.72
N GLU A 112 4.27 -13.22 -14.55
CA GLU A 112 4.11 -14.66 -14.27
C GLU A 112 4.01 -14.96 -12.76
N ALA A 113 4.14 -13.95 -11.90
CA ALA A 113 4.01 -14.11 -10.45
C ALA A 113 2.57 -14.47 -10.07
N LYS A 114 2.42 -15.27 -9.02
CA LYS A 114 1.12 -15.67 -8.46
C LYS A 114 0.62 -14.72 -7.39
N TRP A 115 1.53 -13.97 -6.78
CA TRP A 115 1.23 -12.99 -5.74
C TRP A 115 2.29 -11.88 -5.74
N ALA A 116 1.94 -10.73 -5.17
CA ALA A 116 2.87 -9.62 -4.96
C ALA A 116 2.84 -9.16 -3.50
N LEU A 117 4.01 -8.83 -2.97
CA LEU A 117 4.16 -7.94 -1.82
C LEU A 117 4.21 -6.50 -2.34
N VAL A 118 3.32 -5.64 -1.86
CA VAL A 118 3.27 -4.22 -2.25
C VAL A 118 3.62 -3.35 -1.05
N LEU A 119 4.58 -2.45 -1.23
CA LEU A 119 5.16 -1.56 -0.23
C LEU A 119 4.98 -0.09 -0.64
N GLU A 120 4.75 0.79 0.33
CA GLU A 120 4.95 2.25 0.16
C GLU A 120 6.41 2.65 0.40
N ASP A 121 6.82 3.79 -0.15
CA ASP A 121 8.22 4.26 -0.13
C ASP A 121 8.65 4.95 1.18
N ASP A 122 7.75 5.07 2.15
CA ASP A 122 8.00 5.65 3.47
C ASP A 122 8.20 4.61 4.58
N LEU A 123 8.44 3.35 4.19
CA LEU A 123 8.85 2.31 5.12
C LEU A 123 10.20 2.69 5.76
N VAL A 124 10.27 2.59 7.10
CA VAL A 124 11.47 2.96 7.88
C VAL A 124 12.23 1.73 8.39
N HIS A 125 11.52 0.62 8.61
CA HIS A 125 12.09 -0.61 9.17
C HIS A 125 11.51 -1.85 8.51
N VAL A 126 12.36 -2.86 8.39
CA VAL A 126 12.03 -4.24 7.99
C VAL A 126 12.58 -5.16 9.08
N CYS A 127 11.87 -6.23 9.42
CA CYS A 127 12.34 -7.17 10.45
C CYS A 127 13.62 -7.88 10.00
N GLN A 128 14.53 -8.17 10.93
CA GLN A 128 15.85 -8.74 10.60
C GLN A 128 15.75 -10.11 9.88
N SER A 129 14.74 -10.91 10.23
CA SER A 129 14.46 -12.23 9.66
C SER A 129 13.42 -12.18 8.53
N PHE A 130 13.26 -11.06 7.81
CA PHE A 130 12.17 -10.84 6.86
C PHE A 130 11.87 -12.01 5.90
N ASP A 131 12.90 -12.57 5.25
CA ASP A 131 12.70 -13.68 4.32
C ASP A 131 12.11 -14.92 5.02
N ASP A 132 12.51 -15.21 6.26
CA ASP A 132 11.99 -16.31 7.05
C ASP A 132 10.56 -16.03 7.55
N GLU A 133 10.28 -14.79 7.98
CA GLU A 133 8.94 -14.37 8.40
C GLU A 133 7.94 -14.42 7.24
N LEU A 134 8.33 -13.91 6.06
CA LEU A 134 7.51 -13.95 4.86
C LEU A 134 7.18 -15.39 4.45
N LYS A 135 8.17 -16.27 4.54
CA LYS A 135 7.96 -17.71 4.31
C LYS A 135 6.98 -18.32 5.31
N ALA A 136 7.05 -17.93 6.59
CA ALA A 136 6.12 -18.38 7.61
C ALA A 136 4.68 -17.86 7.37
N VAL A 137 4.52 -16.63 6.89
CA VAL A 137 3.22 -16.08 6.46
C VAL A 137 2.66 -16.88 5.28
N LEU A 138 3.44 -17.09 4.22
CA LEU A 138 3.02 -17.84 3.03
C LEU A 138 2.54 -19.26 3.36
N GLN A 139 3.11 -19.91 4.37
CA GLN A 139 2.71 -21.25 4.83
C GLN A 139 1.37 -21.25 5.58
N GLN A 140 0.96 -20.12 6.14
CA GLN A 140 -0.28 -19.96 6.89
C GLN A 140 -1.44 -19.41 6.03
N LEU A 141 -1.13 -18.81 4.88
CA LEU A 141 -2.16 -18.28 3.99
C LEU A 141 -3.02 -19.39 3.38
N PRO A 142 -4.35 -19.20 3.29
CA PRO A 142 -5.22 -20.10 2.55
C PRO A 142 -4.91 -20.03 1.04
N GLU A 143 -5.18 -21.11 0.31
CA GLU A 143 -4.86 -21.17 -1.13
C GLU A 143 -5.63 -20.13 -1.96
N ASP A 144 -6.77 -19.66 -1.47
CA ASP A 144 -7.67 -18.70 -2.09
C ASP A 144 -7.64 -17.30 -1.43
N PHE A 145 -6.59 -16.98 -0.66
CA PHE A 145 -6.45 -15.63 -0.08
C PHE A 145 -6.49 -14.56 -1.18
N ASN A 146 -7.08 -13.40 -0.91
CA ASN A 146 -7.05 -12.27 -1.85
C ASN A 146 -6.07 -11.19 -1.41
N VAL A 147 -6.15 -10.75 -0.15
CA VAL A 147 -5.28 -9.73 0.43
C VAL A 147 -4.86 -10.17 1.83
N CYS A 148 -3.59 -9.95 2.17
CA CYS A 148 -3.06 -10.12 3.53
C CYS A 148 -2.28 -8.87 3.92
N TYR A 149 -2.72 -8.17 4.97
CA TYR A 149 -2.03 -6.99 5.48
C TYR A 149 -0.83 -7.40 6.34
N LEU A 150 0.35 -6.85 6.04
CA LEU A 150 1.58 -7.05 6.82
C LEU A 150 2.00 -5.78 7.58
N GLY A 151 1.54 -4.62 7.12
CA GLY A 151 1.61 -3.35 7.85
C GLY A 151 0.23 -2.71 7.90
N PHE A 152 -0.30 -2.52 9.11
CA PHE A 152 -1.60 -1.90 9.35
C PHE A 152 -1.57 -1.06 10.63
N HIS A 153 -2.48 -0.09 10.74
CA HIS A 153 -2.69 0.66 11.97
C HIS A 153 -3.91 0.13 12.72
N THR A 154 -3.77 -0.05 14.03
CA THR A 154 -4.87 -0.33 14.96
C THR A 154 -5.45 0.93 15.57
N GLY A 155 -4.88 2.11 15.28
CA GLY A 155 -5.19 3.39 15.92
C GLY A 155 -4.32 3.70 17.13
N GLU A 156 -3.59 2.71 17.66
CA GLU A 156 -2.62 2.89 18.73
C GLU A 156 -1.20 2.90 18.15
N PRO A 157 -0.32 3.84 18.58
CA PRO A 157 1.08 3.80 18.20
C PRO A 157 1.74 2.55 18.80
N LEU A 158 2.44 1.81 17.95
CA LEU A 158 3.28 0.69 18.40
C LEU A 158 4.60 1.22 18.91
N ALA A 159 5.08 0.68 20.04
CA ALA A 159 6.40 1.03 20.53
C ALA A 159 7.48 0.53 19.56
N GLU A 160 8.57 1.28 19.42
CA GLU A 160 9.70 0.84 18.58
C GLU A 160 10.23 -0.51 19.08
N GLY A 161 10.32 -1.49 18.17
CA GLY A 161 10.77 -2.85 18.47
C GLY A 161 9.68 -3.80 19.02
N GLU A 162 8.44 -3.34 19.16
CA GLU A 162 7.31 -4.21 19.48
C GLU A 162 7.02 -5.16 18.31
N HIS A 163 6.72 -6.42 18.64
CA HIS A 163 6.39 -7.47 17.68
C HIS A 163 5.13 -8.20 18.12
N PHE A 164 4.36 -8.67 17.15
CA PHE A 164 3.18 -9.48 17.38
C PHE A 164 3.47 -10.92 17.00
N GLU A 165 3.21 -11.83 17.94
CA GLU A 165 3.21 -13.26 17.68
C GLU A 165 1.77 -13.77 17.65
N GLY A 166 1.45 -14.63 16.70
CA GLY A 166 0.13 -15.21 16.62
C GLY A 166 -0.21 -15.74 15.22
N PRO A 167 -1.34 -16.46 15.10
CA PRO A 167 -1.81 -16.89 13.80
C PRO A 167 -2.23 -15.67 12.96
N LEU A 168 -2.15 -15.80 11.63
CA LEU A 168 -2.87 -14.89 10.75
C LEU A 168 -4.37 -14.92 11.09
N VAL A 169 -4.95 -13.75 11.32
CA VAL A 169 -6.37 -13.62 11.64
C VAL A 169 -7.12 -13.27 10.37
N GLN A 170 -8.13 -14.08 10.02
CA GLN A 170 -9.07 -13.69 8.98
C GLN A 170 -9.92 -12.53 9.50
N GLN A 171 -9.84 -11.38 8.84
CA GLN A 171 -10.64 -10.22 9.19
C GLN A 171 -12.11 -10.49 8.82
N GLN A 172 -12.94 -10.80 9.82
CA GLN A 172 -14.32 -11.22 9.58
C GLN A 172 -15.33 -10.07 9.50
N ASP A 173 -15.00 -8.87 9.98
CA ASP A 173 -15.75 -7.62 9.77
C ASP A 173 -14.91 -6.45 10.30
N GLY A 174 -14.84 -5.32 9.57
CA GLY A 174 -14.12 -4.11 9.96
C GLY A 174 -13.23 -3.55 8.85
N TRP A 175 -12.82 -2.29 9.00
CA TRP A 175 -11.87 -1.61 8.11
C TRP A 175 -10.49 -1.59 8.76
N LEU A 176 -9.49 -2.24 8.15
CA LEU A 176 -8.10 -1.88 8.42
C LEU A 176 -7.75 -0.75 7.46
N ALA A 177 -7.42 0.41 8.01
CA ALA A 177 -7.02 1.56 7.22
C ALA A 177 -5.64 1.31 6.58
N GLY A 178 -5.45 1.84 5.38
CA GLY A 178 -4.16 2.02 4.69
C GLY A 178 -3.60 0.80 3.95
N LEU A 179 -2.69 1.08 3.01
CA LEU A 179 -2.07 0.11 2.10
C LEU A 179 -0.53 0.16 2.18
N TRP A 180 0.02 0.45 3.36
CA TRP A 180 1.46 0.62 3.56
C TRP A 180 2.29 -0.62 3.19
N CYS A 181 1.81 -1.80 3.59
CA CYS A 181 2.45 -3.07 3.31
C CYS A 181 1.41 -4.20 3.30
N TYR A 182 1.22 -4.83 2.15
CA TYR A 182 0.26 -5.93 1.99
C TYR A 182 0.68 -6.89 0.89
N MET A 183 0.24 -8.13 1.02
CA MET A 183 0.29 -9.14 -0.02
C MET A 183 -1.05 -9.20 -0.75
N ILE A 184 -1.00 -9.45 -2.06
CA ILE A 184 -2.18 -9.66 -2.90
C ILE A 184 -1.94 -10.84 -3.85
N SER A 185 -2.93 -11.70 -4.00
CA SER A 185 -2.92 -12.78 -4.99
C SER A 185 -3.44 -12.32 -6.34
N ARG A 186 -3.06 -13.03 -7.40
CA ARG A 186 -3.52 -12.78 -8.76
C ARG A 186 -4.95 -13.29 -9.01
#